data_AF-A0A3M5J9U5-F1
#
_entry.id   AF-A0A3M5J9U5-F1
#
_cell.length_a   1.000
_cell.length_b   1.000
_cell.length_c   1.000
_cell.angle_alpha   90.00
_cell.angle_beta   90.00
_cell.angle_gamma   90.00
#
_symmetry.space_group_name_H-M   'P 1'
#
loop_
_entity.id
_entity.type
_entity.pdbx_description
1 polymer ?
#
loop_
_entity_poly.entity_id
_entity_poly.type
_entity_poly.pdbx_seq_one_letter_code
_entity_poly.pdbx_strand_id
1 'polypeptide(L)'
;ISASLRAYFRNIQAGRLLTTKTWSGVMENFFSTQAKSETNWRVEPTAKMRKYDSTLLSHILYDPYTEKVAKRFNAQFISKPPETRIFPEVEPWFRGPATVRCKGRWVNNGNTFLCLSLIGCSVPKGLIIEWITPEFDSTDGIDGAGRFILPQSVRTAEEEELLHEESFLEPDGHAETIIVRVPPFESIGTPRTIISSRKTIKGNKSNVGPQPPKAETFADAEGSGTGRNVGKLEHVAEAPLESHGFLRDIWNAFKSLQPANSERISEVNWYTPNLGKV
;
A
#
# COMPACT_ATOMS: atom_id res chain seq x y z
N ILE A 1 3.16 -5.87 -17.65
CA ILE A 1 3.94 -5.75 -16.38
C ILE A 1 3.05 -5.96 -15.13
N SER A 2 1.73 -5.72 -15.19
CA SER A 2 0.90 -5.57 -13.97
C SER A 2 0.64 -6.84 -13.14
N ALA A 3 0.53 -8.03 -13.73
CA ALA A 3 0.10 -9.22 -12.96
C ALA A 3 1.13 -9.69 -11.91
N SER A 4 2.41 -9.73 -12.26
CA SER A 4 3.48 -10.22 -11.38
C SER A 4 3.95 -9.16 -10.38
N LEU A 5 3.92 -7.88 -10.77
CA LEU A 5 4.28 -6.77 -9.89
C LEU A 5 3.29 -6.61 -8.72
N ARG A 6 2.01 -6.99 -8.93
CA ARG A 6 0.98 -7.07 -7.87
C ARG A 6 1.32 -8.05 -6.75
N ALA A 7 2.16 -9.05 -7.02
CA ALA A 7 2.64 -9.98 -5.99
C ALA A 7 3.73 -9.37 -5.10
N TYR A 8 4.42 -8.33 -5.61
CA TYR A 8 5.44 -7.59 -4.88
C TYR A 8 4.77 -6.47 -4.10
N PHE A 9 4.18 -5.50 -4.79
CA PHE A 9 3.56 -4.34 -4.14
C PHE A 9 2.08 -4.24 -4.46
N ARG A 10 1.31 -3.90 -3.42
CA ARG A 10 -0.09 -3.51 -3.56
C ARG A 10 -0.20 -2.01 -3.88
N ASN A 11 0.82 -1.20 -3.56
CA ASN A 11 0.92 0.19 -3.97
C ASN A 11 1.65 0.31 -5.31
N ILE A 12 1.02 0.94 -6.31
CA ILE A 12 1.67 1.23 -7.59
C ILE A 12 2.91 2.13 -7.42
N GLN A 13 2.89 3.07 -6.47
CA GLN A 13 3.99 3.99 -6.21
C GLN A 13 5.23 3.26 -5.72
N ALA A 14 5.07 2.26 -4.85
CA ALA A 14 6.19 1.42 -4.41
C ALA A 14 6.77 0.61 -5.58
N GLY A 15 5.89 0.05 -6.43
CA GLY A 15 6.29 -0.60 -7.67
C GLY A 15 7.06 0.31 -8.61
N ARG A 16 6.58 1.54 -8.83
CA ARG A 16 7.21 2.56 -9.68
C ARG A 16 8.57 2.96 -9.13
N LEU A 17 8.69 3.21 -7.83
CA LEU A 17 9.98 3.52 -7.20
C LEU A 17 10.97 2.38 -7.42
N LEU A 18 10.54 1.12 -7.25
CA LEU A 18 11.39 -0.05 -7.50
C LEU A 18 11.83 -0.18 -8.96
N THR A 19 11.07 0.33 -9.94
CA THR A 19 11.43 0.22 -11.37
C THR A 19 12.12 1.46 -11.93
N THR A 20 12.04 2.62 -11.26
CA THR A 20 12.51 3.91 -11.81
C THR A 20 13.68 4.54 -11.06
N LYS A 21 13.92 4.18 -9.79
CA LYS A 21 15.03 4.74 -9.00
C LYS A 21 16.20 3.75 -8.94
N THR A 22 17.41 4.27 -8.77
CA THR A 22 18.59 3.44 -8.44
C THR A 22 18.35 2.69 -7.12
N TRP A 23 19.06 1.60 -6.86
CA TRP A 23 18.87 0.84 -5.61
C TRP A 23 19.02 1.71 -4.34
N SER A 24 19.98 2.65 -4.31
CA SER A 24 20.09 3.62 -3.21
C SER A 24 18.83 4.49 -3.10
N GLY A 25 18.38 5.04 -4.22
CA GLY A 25 17.16 5.83 -4.28
C GLY A 25 15.91 5.05 -3.88
N VAL A 26 15.83 3.75 -4.21
CA VAL A 26 14.75 2.87 -3.74
C VAL A 26 14.75 2.81 -2.21
N MET A 27 15.89 2.52 -1.60
CA MET A 27 16.00 2.40 -0.14
C MET A 27 15.71 3.72 0.58
N GLU A 28 16.18 4.85 0.05
CA GLU A 28 15.90 6.20 0.57
C GLU A 28 14.41 6.58 0.46
N ASN A 29 13.72 6.12 -0.58
CA ASN A 29 12.29 6.37 -0.74
C ASN A 29 11.43 5.37 0.03
N PHE A 30 11.93 4.17 0.34
CA PHE A 30 11.19 3.17 1.11
C PHE A 30 11.29 3.42 2.61
N PHE A 31 12.47 3.78 3.12
CA PHE A 31 12.73 3.85 4.55
C PHE A 31 13.27 5.21 4.98
N SER A 32 12.76 5.75 6.10
CA SER A 32 13.34 6.92 6.75
C SER A 32 14.63 6.58 7.49
N THR A 33 14.81 5.32 7.90
CA THR A 33 16.07 4.77 8.39
C THR A 33 16.21 3.32 7.97
N GLN A 34 17.44 2.92 7.63
CA GLN A 34 17.80 1.55 7.30
C GLN A 34 18.42 0.80 8.49
N ALA A 35 18.38 1.40 9.70
CA ALA A 35 18.90 0.79 10.91
C ALA A 35 18.09 -0.46 11.27
N LYS A 36 18.79 -1.60 11.39
CA LYS A 36 18.19 -2.89 11.75
C LYS A 36 18.22 -3.08 13.25
N SER A 37 17.12 -3.59 13.82
CA SER A 37 17.09 -4.06 15.21
C SER A 37 17.53 -5.52 15.28
N GLU A 38 18.22 -5.90 16.35
CA GLU A 38 18.72 -7.26 16.56
C GLU A 38 17.62 -8.22 17.02
N THR A 39 16.57 -7.71 17.69
CA THR A 39 15.55 -8.53 18.36
C THR A 39 14.26 -8.64 17.57
N ASN A 40 13.79 -7.54 16.97
CA ASN A 40 12.53 -7.43 16.24
C ASN A 40 12.74 -6.81 14.86
N TRP A 41 11.86 -7.11 13.91
CA TRP A 41 11.89 -6.44 12.61
C TRP A 41 11.27 -5.06 12.71
N ARG A 42 12.10 -4.08 13.10
CA ARG A 42 11.73 -2.67 13.18
C ARG A 42 11.87 -2.01 11.83
N VAL A 43 10.78 -1.42 11.32
CA VAL A 43 10.74 -0.74 10.03
C VAL A 43 10.17 0.67 10.20
N GLU A 44 10.96 1.67 9.85
CA GLU A 44 10.51 3.07 9.76
C GLU A 44 10.34 3.44 8.27
N PRO A 45 9.13 3.32 7.70
CA PRO A 45 8.85 3.71 6.32
C PRO A 45 8.90 5.24 6.10
N THR A 46 9.11 5.67 4.86
CA THR A 46 8.78 7.06 4.49
C THR A 46 7.27 7.25 4.34
N ALA A 47 6.83 8.51 4.26
CA ALA A 47 5.43 8.87 4.00
C ALA A 47 4.88 8.35 2.65
N LYS A 48 5.75 7.92 1.73
CA LYS A 48 5.35 7.37 0.42
C LYS A 48 4.90 5.91 0.52
N MET A 49 5.30 5.20 1.57
CA MET A 49 5.02 3.77 1.75
C MET A 49 3.78 3.55 2.61
N ARG A 50 3.05 2.47 2.33
CA ARG A 50 1.79 2.15 3.02
C ARG A 50 1.92 0.86 3.82
N LYS A 51 1.15 0.76 4.92
CA LYS A 51 1.20 -0.36 5.86
C LYS A 51 0.91 -1.72 5.21
N TYR A 52 0.09 -1.77 4.17
CA TYR A 52 -0.24 -3.03 3.50
C TYR A 52 0.96 -3.65 2.74
N ASP A 53 2.00 -2.88 2.44
CA ASP A 53 3.27 -3.37 1.86
C ASP A 53 4.32 -3.70 2.95
N SER A 54 3.95 -3.57 4.23
CA SER A 54 4.89 -3.68 5.36
C SER A 54 5.62 -5.01 5.39
N THR A 55 4.98 -6.12 5.03
CA THR A 55 5.65 -7.44 5.00
C THR A 55 6.75 -7.47 3.95
N LEU A 56 6.48 -7.07 2.70
CA LEU A 56 7.52 -7.03 1.67
C LEU A 56 8.63 -6.05 2.06
N LEU A 57 8.28 -4.83 2.49
CA LEU A 57 9.26 -3.82 2.89
C LEU A 57 10.16 -4.33 4.03
N SER A 58 9.59 -5.03 5.01
CA SER A 58 10.38 -5.63 6.08
C SER A 58 11.32 -6.71 5.57
N HIS A 59 10.88 -7.55 4.63
CA HIS A 59 11.75 -8.55 4.01
C HIS A 59 12.85 -7.90 3.15
N ILE A 60 12.56 -6.83 2.40
CA ILE A 60 13.58 -6.08 1.68
C ILE A 60 14.67 -5.57 2.63
N LEU A 61 14.29 -5.11 3.84
CA LEU A 61 15.24 -4.59 4.81
C LEU A 61 16.00 -5.68 5.58
N TYR A 62 15.36 -6.79 5.95
CA TYR A 62 15.92 -7.79 6.87
C TYR A 62 16.33 -9.12 6.24
N ASP A 63 15.73 -9.50 5.10
CA ASP A 63 15.97 -10.79 4.45
C ASP A 63 16.93 -10.63 3.25
N PRO A 64 18.18 -11.13 3.33
CA PRO A 64 19.15 -11.02 2.25
C PRO A 64 18.68 -11.65 0.93
N TYR A 65 17.82 -12.68 0.99
CA TYR A 65 17.26 -13.28 -0.21
C TYR A 65 16.31 -12.30 -0.90
N THR A 66 15.36 -11.74 -0.15
CA THR A 66 14.40 -10.78 -0.70
C THR A 66 15.10 -9.53 -1.22
N GLU A 67 16.08 -9.00 -0.49
CA GLU A 67 16.89 -7.86 -0.94
C GLU A 67 17.55 -8.16 -2.29
N LYS A 68 18.21 -9.32 -2.41
CA LYS A 68 18.88 -9.73 -3.64
C LYS A 68 17.92 -9.86 -4.81
N VAL A 69 16.75 -10.47 -4.59
CA VAL A 69 15.72 -10.65 -5.63
C VAL A 69 15.15 -9.31 -6.07
N ALA A 70 14.78 -8.43 -5.13
CA ALA A 70 14.27 -7.10 -5.43
C ALA A 70 15.31 -6.24 -6.18
N LYS A 71 16.58 -6.31 -5.76
CA LYS A 71 17.68 -5.62 -6.43
C LYS A 71 17.93 -6.14 -7.85
N ARG A 72 17.85 -7.46 -8.07
CA ARG A 72 17.94 -8.05 -9.42
C ARG A 72 16.78 -7.60 -10.30
N PHE A 73 15.56 -7.55 -9.75
CA PHE A 73 14.40 -7.03 -10.46
C PHE A 73 14.58 -5.56 -10.84
N ASN A 74 14.97 -4.69 -9.89
CA ASN A 74 15.30 -3.28 -10.14
C ASN A 74 16.36 -3.12 -11.24
N ALA A 75 17.44 -3.91 -11.19
CA ALA A 75 18.53 -3.83 -12.16
C ALA A 75 18.09 -4.10 -13.61
N GLN A 76 17.04 -4.90 -13.83
CA GLN A 76 16.50 -5.14 -15.18
C GLN A 76 15.95 -3.86 -15.83
N PHE A 77 15.49 -2.89 -15.04
CA PHE A 77 14.98 -1.60 -15.51
C PHE A 77 16.08 -0.53 -15.55
N ILE A 78 16.83 -0.38 -14.46
CA ILE A 78 17.82 0.70 -14.33
C ILE A 78 19.01 0.54 -15.30
N SER A 79 19.30 -0.69 -15.74
CA SER A 79 20.36 -0.96 -16.73
C SER A 79 19.97 -0.63 -18.17
N LYS A 80 18.71 -0.24 -18.43
CA LYS A 80 18.18 -0.03 -19.78
C LYS A 80 17.70 1.42 -19.96
N PRO A 81 17.83 1.98 -21.18
CA PRO A 81 17.23 3.27 -21.50
C PRO A 81 15.71 3.25 -21.31
N PRO A 82 15.08 4.37 -20.89
CA PRO A 82 13.64 4.44 -20.58
C PRO A 82 12.71 3.97 -21.71
N GLU A 83 13.12 4.14 -22.97
CA GLU A 83 12.31 3.79 -24.16
C GLU A 83 12.37 2.29 -24.49
N THR A 84 13.22 1.53 -23.81
CA THR A 84 13.42 0.11 -24.10
C THR A 84 12.24 -0.69 -23.57
N ARG A 85 11.62 -1.52 -24.43
CA ARG A 85 10.62 -2.49 -23.97
C ARG A 85 11.30 -3.59 -23.17
N ILE A 86 10.79 -3.86 -21.97
CA ILE A 86 11.33 -4.85 -21.05
C ILE A 86 10.26 -5.91 -20.77
N PHE A 87 10.66 -7.17 -20.85
CA PHE A 87 9.90 -8.31 -20.38
C PHE A 87 10.57 -8.81 -19.10
N PRO A 88 10.17 -8.29 -17.92
CA PRO A 88 10.93 -8.54 -16.71
C PRO A 88 10.75 -9.99 -16.25
N GLU A 89 11.86 -10.60 -15.86
CA GLU A 89 11.86 -11.86 -15.12
C GLU A 89 11.46 -11.57 -13.68
N VAL A 90 10.39 -12.24 -13.22
CA VAL A 90 9.87 -12.07 -11.85
C VAL A 90 10.05 -13.36 -11.08
N GLU A 91 10.95 -13.32 -10.11
CA GLU A 91 11.17 -14.42 -9.17
C GLU A 91 10.28 -14.27 -7.93
N PRO A 92 9.94 -15.34 -7.20
CA PRO A 92 9.34 -15.22 -5.88
C PRO A 92 10.26 -14.44 -4.93
N TRP A 93 9.71 -13.44 -4.23
CA TRP A 93 10.50 -12.60 -3.33
C TRP A 93 10.78 -13.25 -1.96
N PHE A 94 10.14 -14.37 -1.64
CA PHE A 94 10.44 -15.18 -0.45
C PHE A 94 10.51 -16.67 -0.81
N ARG A 95 11.15 -17.45 0.06
CA ARG A 95 11.27 -18.91 -0.07
C ARG A 95 10.30 -19.62 0.87
N GLY A 96 9.82 -20.78 0.43
CA GLY A 96 8.95 -21.64 1.21
C GLY A 96 7.61 -21.89 0.52
N PRO A 97 6.71 -22.63 1.18
CA PRO A 97 5.39 -22.90 0.65
C PRO A 97 4.62 -21.59 0.52
N ALA A 98 4.06 -21.37 -0.67
CA ALA A 98 3.20 -20.23 -0.97
C ALA A 98 1.93 -20.73 -1.65
N THR A 99 0.80 -20.15 -1.28
CA THR A 99 -0.46 -20.34 -1.99
C THR A 99 -0.71 -19.11 -2.85
N VAL A 100 -1.05 -19.34 -4.12
CA VAL A 100 -1.41 -18.27 -5.06
C VAL A 100 -2.82 -18.50 -5.56
N ARG A 101 -3.59 -17.42 -5.70
CA ARG A 101 -4.90 -17.42 -6.35
C ARG A 101 -4.77 -16.63 -7.65
N CYS A 102 -5.07 -17.29 -8.75
CA CYS A 102 -4.97 -16.70 -10.07
C CYS A 102 -6.05 -17.21 -11.02
N LYS A 103 -6.37 -16.40 -12.03
CA LYS A 103 -7.12 -16.82 -13.22
C LYS A 103 -6.12 -17.18 -14.30
N GLY A 104 -6.38 -18.29 -14.98
CA GLY A 104 -5.44 -18.83 -15.95
C GLY A 104 -5.96 -20.10 -16.58
N ARG A 105 -5.07 -20.84 -17.22
CA ARG A 105 -5.39 -22.12 -17.84
C ARG A 105 -4.23 -23.11 -17.67
N TRP A 106 -4.58 -24.39 -17.55
CA TRP A 106 -3.60 -25.46 -17.68
C TRP A 106 -3.13 -25.55 -19.13
N VAL A 107 -1.82 -25.65 -19.31
CA VAL A 107 -1.13 -25.86 -20.58
C VAL A 107 -0.20 -27.07 -20.44
N ASN A 108 0.44 -27.49 -21.54
CA ASN A 108 1.38 -28.63 -21.55
C ASN A 108 0.76 -29.90 -20.93
N ASN A 109 -0.45 -30.25 -21.39
CA ASN A 109 -1.20 -31.43 -20.93
C ASN A 109 -1.46 -31.46 -19.40
N GLY A 110 -1.60 -30.30 -18.76
CA GLY A 110 -1.87 -30.23 -17.32
C GLY A 110 -0.63 -30.13 -16.44
N ASN A 111 0.58 -30.16 -17.02
CA ASN A 111 1.82 -30.08 -16.25
C ASN A 111 2.26 -28.65 -15.93
N THR A 112 1.63 -27.64 -16.54
CA THR A 112 1.99 -26.24 -16.31
C THR A 112 0.73 -25.41 -16.22
N PHE A 113 0.61 -24.59 -15.17
CA PHE A 113 -0.47 -23.62 -15.07
C PHE A 113 0.00 -22.25 -15.58
N LEU A 114 -0.64 -21.75 -16.64
CA LEU A 114 -0.41 -20.40 -17.15
C LEU A 114 -1.31 -19.41 -16.41
N CYS A 115 -0.74 -18.72 -15.43
CA CYS A 115 -1.39 -17.62 -14.72
C CYS A 115 -1.47 -16.37 -15.61
N LEU A 116 -2.69 -15.95 -15.95
CA LEU A 116 -2.95 -14.74 -16.74
C LEU A 116 -3.26 -13.53 -15.85
N SER A 117 -3.85 -13.76 -14.68
CA SER A 117 -4.17 -12.71 -13.71
C SER A 117 -3.97 -13.25 -12.30
N LEU A 118 -3.04 -12.63 -11.57
CA LEU A 118 -2.81 -12.91 -10.17
C LEU A 118 -3.74 -12.06 -9.30
N ILE A 119 -4.49 -12.71 -8.42
CA ILE A 119 -5.59 -12.11 -7.63
C ILE A 119 -5.30 -12.20 -6.13
N GLY A 120 -4.46 -13.14 -5.71
CA GLY A 120 -4.05 -13.21 -4.32
C GLY A 120 -2.81 -14.07 -4.12
N CYS A 121 -2.13 -13.84 -3.01
CA CYS A 121 -1.03 -14.69 -2.57
C CYS A 121 -0.98 -14.76 -1.04
N SER A 122 -0.41 -15.86 -0.55
CA SER A 122 -0.02 -15.95 0.86
C SER A 122 1.24 -15.15 1.13
N VAL A 123 1.37 -14.66 2.35
CA VAL A 123 2.57 -13.97 2.83
C VAL A 123 3.46 -14.93 3.64
N PRO A 124 4.78 -14.74 3.65
CA PRO A 124 5.68 -15.54 4.49
C PRO A 124 5.37 -15.32 5.98
N LYS A 125 5.45 -16.41 6.74
CA LYS A 125 5.44 -16.37 8.21
C LYS A 125 6.78 -15.87 8.72
N GLY A 126 6.82 -15.33 9.94
CA GLY A 126 8.06 -14.88 10.56
C GLY A 126 7.84 -14.11 11.85
N LEU A 127 8.91 -13.48 12.34
CA LEU A 127 8.92 -12.63 13.53
C LEU A 127 7.91 -11.49 13.44
N ILE A 128 7.52 -10.92 14.58
CA ILE A 128 6.66 -9.74 14.60
C ILE A 128 7.36 -8.58 13.88
N ILE A 129 6.60 -7.83 13.08
CA ILE A 129 7.05 -6.60 12.44
C ILE A 129 6.59 -5.41 13.28
N GLU A 130 7.52 -4.54 13.66
CA GLU A 130 7.23 -3.24 14.26
C GLU A 130 7.24 -2.17 13.17
N TRP A 131 6.06 -1.66 12.83
CA TRP A 131 5.85 -0.64 11.81
C TRP A 131 5.73 0.74 12.46
N ILE A 132 6.78 1.57 12.32
CA ILE A 132 6.91 2.82 13.07
C ILE A 132 6.76 4.02 12.14
N THR A 133 5.66 4.74 12.25
CA THR A 133 5.45 5.97 11.48
C THR A 133 5.77 7.20 12.31
N PRO A 134 6.35 8.26 11.72
CA PRO A 134 6.55 9.52 12.44
C PRO A 134 5.21 10.16 12.80
N GLU A 135 5.15 10.78 13.96
CA GLU A 135 4.05 11.64 14.40
C GLU A 135 4.67 12.97 14.83
N PHE A 136 4.24 14.07 14.23
CA PHE A 136 4.79 15.38 14.56
C PHE A 136 3.95 16.02 15.65
N ASP A 137 4.59 16.38 16.76
CA ASP A 137 3.98 17.10 17.87
C ASP A 137 4.55 18.52 17.92
N SER A 138 3.66 19.49 17.74
CA SER A 138 3.98 20.92 17.72
C SER A 138 3.34 21.70 18.86
N THR A 139 2.85 21.02 19.90
CA THR A 139 2.14 21.63 21.04
C THR A 139 2.99 22.72 21.72
N ASP A 140 4.29 22.44 21.91
CA ASP A 140 5.26 23.35 22.54
C ASP A 140 6.07 24.18 21.53
N GLY A 141 5.68 24.15 20.25
CA GLY A 141 6.41 24.78 19.15
C GLY A 141 6.19 26.28 19.06
N ILE A 142 7.19 27.02 18.58
CA ILE A 142 7.07 28.45 18.30
C ILE A 142 6.16 28.66 17.08
N ASP A 143 5.13 29.50 17.24
CA ASP A 143 4.19 29.84 16.16
C ASP A 143 4.91 30.55 15.00
N GLY A 144 4.66 30.06 13.78
CA GLY A 144 5.22 30.63 12.55
C GLY A 144 6.70 30.34 12.32
N ALA A 145 7.39 29.68 13.25
CA ALA A 145 8.77 29.23 13.09
C ALA A 145 8.89 27.80 12.54
N GLY A 146 7.75 27.14 12.27
CA GLY A 146 7.68 25.87 11.57
C GLY A 146 7.81 26.04 10.06
N ARG A 147 7.85 24.92 9.34
CA ARG A 147 7.88 24.94 7.87
C ARG A 147 6.57 25.50 7.32
N PHE A 148 6.63 26.21 6.20
CA PHE A 148 5.43 26.54 5.44
C PHE A 148 4.91 25.24 4.79
N ILE A 149 3.69 24.85 5.15
CA ILE A 149 3.04 23.63 4.67
C ILE A 149 1.95 24.04 3.70
N LEU A 150 2.08 23.59 2.45
CA LEU A 150 1.01 23.63 1.48
C LEU A 150 0.15 22.37 1.66
N PRO A 151 -1.13 22.50 2.07
CA PRO A 151 -1.99 21.33 2.25
C PRO A 151 -2.20 20.61 0.92
N GLN A 152 -2.36 19.29 0.98
CA GLN A 152 -2.75 18.46 -0.16
C GLN A 152 -4.16 17.93 0.11
N SER A 153 -5.07 18.10 -0.86
CA SER A 153 -6.38 17.47 -0.80
C SER A 153 -6.23 16.02 -1.25
N VAL A 154 -6.72 15.09 -0.44
CA VAL A 154 -6.73 13.66 -0.79
C VAL A 154 -8.17 13.20 -0.74
N ARG A 155 -8.66 12.63 -1.83
CA ARG A 155 -9.97 11.97 -1.88
C ARG A 155 -9.89 10.66 -2.64
N THR A 156 -10.90 9.81 -2.48
CA THR A 156 -11.06 8.60 -3.29
C THR A 156 -11.94 8.92 -4.49
N ALA A 157 -11.62 8.35 -5.65
CA ALA A 157 -12.45 8.46 -6.84
C ALA A 157 -13.80 7.76 -6.60
N GLU A 158 -14.88 8.34 -7.11
CA GLU A 158 -16.18 7.65 -7.17
C GLU A 158 -16.14 6.54 -8.22
N GLU A 159 -16.98 5.52 -8.09
CA GLU A 159 -16.89 4.29 -8.93
C GLU A 159 -17.08 4.56 -10.44
N GLU A 160 -17.91 5.54 -10.79
CA GLU A 160 -18.20 5.94 -12.17
C GLU A 160 -17.49 7.24 -12.58
N GLU A 161 -16.54 7.72 -11.78
CA GLU A 161 -15.83 8.96 -12.05
C GLU A 161 -14.83 8.78 -13.21
N LEU A 162 -15.01 9.55 -14.28
CA LEU A 162 -14.08 9.62 -15.40
C LEU A 162 -13.00 10.66 -15.12
N LEU A 163 -11.78 10.19 -14.83
CA LEU A 163 -10.62 11.05 -14.62
C LEU A 163 -9.83 11.20 -15.93
N HIS A 164 -9.47 12.44 -16.27
CA HIS A 164 -8.61 12.70 -17.42
C HIS A 164 -7.14 12.42 -17.07
N GLU A 165 -6.63 11.26 -17.46
CA GLU A 165 -5.26 10.83 -17.18
C GLU A 165 -4.29 11.26 -18.28
N GLU A 166 -3.24 11.99 -17.89
CA GLU A 166 -2.12 12.40 -18.73
C GLU A 166 -0.81 11.78 -18.22
N SER A 167 -0.49 10.57 -18.67
CA SER A 167 0.65 9.79 -18.15
C SER A 167 2.05 10.38 -18.45
N PHE A 168 2.15 11.43 -19.28
CA PHE A 168 3.42 12.08 -19.63
C PHE A 168 3.71 13.35 -18.83
N LEU A 169 2.76 13.82 -18.01
CA LEU A 169 2.95 14.99 -17.16
C LEU A 169 3.34 14.59 -15.74
N GLU A 170 4.06 15.49 -15.06
CA GLU A 170 4.31 15.36 -13.62
C GLU A 170 3.20 16.08 -12.85
N PRO A 171 2.55 15.42 -11.87
CA PRO A 171 1.63 16.07 -10.95
C PRO A 171 2.32 17.21 -10.21
N ASP A 172 1.57 18.26 -9.92
CA ASP A 172 2.05 19.36 -9.09
C ASP A 172 2.15 18.92 -7.61
N GLY A 173 3.20 19.33 -6.92
CA GLY A 173 3.38 19.06 -5.50
C GLY A 173 2.29 19.68 -4.61
N HIS A 174 1.60 20.73 -5.08
CA HIS A 174 0.47 21.36 -4.40
C HIS A 174 -0.87 21.19 -5.16
N ALA A 175 -1.03 20.11 -5.92
CA ALA A 175 -2.33 19.74 -6.49
C ALA A 175 -3.04 18.64 -5.68
N GLU A 176 -4.31 18.42 -6.01
CA GLU A 176 -5.14 17.35 -5.47
C GLU A 176 -4.57 15.96 -5.78
N THR A 177 -4.71 15.03 -4.83
CA THR A 177 -4.44 13.60 -5.03
C THR A 177 -5.75 12.82 -5.00
N ILE A 178 -6.01 12.05 -6.05
CA ILE A 178 -7.14 11.12 -6.14
C ILE A 178 -6.65 9.69 -6.00
N ILE A 179 -7.25 8.96 -5.05
CA ILE A 179 -7.03 7.54 -4.85
C ILE A 179 -7.99 6.76 -5.76
N VAL A 180 -7.44 6.01 -6.70
CA VAL A 180 -8.20 5.12 -7.59
C VAL A 180 -8.14 3.70 -7.04
N ARG A 181 -9.30 3.11 -6.78
CA ARG A 181 -9.39 1.73 -6.29
C ARG A 181 -9.11 0.77 -7.45
N VAL A 182 -8.07 -0.06 -7.31
CA VAL A 182 -7.84 -1.16 -8.26
C VAL A 182 -8.43 -2.46 -7.73
N PRO A 183 -8.71 -3.46 -8.60
CA PRO A 183 -9.31 -4.71 -8.17
C PRO A 183 -8.61 -5.31 -6.95
N PRO A 184 -9.35 -5.82 -5.95
CA PRO A 184 -8.78 -6.26 -4.68
C PRO A 184 -7.71 -7.34 -4.90
N PHE A 185 -6.72 -7.36 -4.02
CA PHE A 185 -5.69 -8.39 -3.99
C PHE A 185 -5.73 -9.12 -2.65
N GLU A 186 -6.08 -10.41 -2.71
CA GLU A 186 -6.38 -11.21 -1.53
C GLU A 186 -5.11 -11.68 -0.82
N SER A 187 -5.08 -11.49 0.50
CA SER A 187 -4.07 -12.08 1.37
C SER A 187 -4.53 -13.48 1.79
N ILE A 188 -3.84 -14.52 1.31
CA ILE A 188 -4.25 -15.91 1.56
C ILE A 188 -3.58 -16.45 2.83
N GLY A 189 -4.36 -17.09 3.70
CA GLY A 189 -3.87 -17.69 4.95
C GLY A 189 -3.71 -16.67 6.08
N THR A 190 -3.00 -17.07 7.14
CA THR A 190 -2.81 -16.23 8.32
C THR A 190 -1.84 -15.08 8.01
N PRO A 191 -2.26 -13.81 8.16
CA PRO A 191 -1.37 -12.68 7.97
C PRO A 191 -0.29 -12.67 9.05
N ARG A 192 0.86 -12.08 8.72
CA ARG A 192 1.94 -11.88 9.68
C ARG A 192 1.55 -10.78 10.67
N THR A 193 1.87 -10.97 11.95
CA THR A 193 1.58 -9.98 13.00
C THR A 193 2.41 -8.71 12.80
N ILE A 194 1.72 -7.57 12.69
CA ILE A 194 2.32 -6.24 12.53
C ILE A 194 1.84 -5.35 13.68
N ILE A 195 2.77 -4.90 14.52
CA ILE A 195 2.49 -3.91 15.57
C ILE A 195 2.80 -2.53 15.01
N SER A 196 1.80 -1.64 14.99
CA SER A 196 1.99 -0.27 14.56
C SER A 196 2.26 0.64 15.74
N SER A 197 3.34 1.42 15.67
CA SER A 197 3.68 2.42 16.67
C SER A 197 3.98 3.76 16.01
N ARG A 198 3.94 4.83 16.81
CA ARG A 198 4.23 6.18 16.37
C ARG A 198 5.49 6.68 17.07
N LYS A 199 6.35 7.36 16.32
CA LYS A 199 7.54 8.02 16.84
C LYS A 199 7.30 9.51 16.85
N THR A 200 7.10 10.06 18.04
CA THR A 200 6.86 11.50 18.21
C THR A 200 8.12 12.29 17.89
N ILE A 201 7.99 13.23 16.96
CA ILE A 201 9.03 14.19 16.58
C ILE A 201 8.51 15.56 17.00
N LYS A 202 9.18 16.17 17.98
CA LYS A 202 8.87 17.53 18.41
C LYS A 202 9.24 18.52 17.30
N GLY A 203 8.36 19.47 17.02
CA GLY A 203 8.56 20.46 15.97
C GLY A 203 7.90 21.80 16.29
N ASN A 204 8.25 22.82 15.52
CA ASN A 204 7.60 24.13 15.59
C ASN A 204 6.23 24.10 14.91
N LYS A 205 5.35 25.04 15.25
CA LYS A 205 4.04 25.14 14.58
C LYS A 205 4.23 25.73 13.18
N SER A 206 3.77 24.97 12.21
CA SER A 206 3.86 25.29 10.78
C SER A 206 2.79 26.28 10.35
N ASN A 207 3.13 27.17 9.42
CA ASN A 207 2.16 28.00 8.73
C ASN A 207 1.53 27.19 7.60
N VAL A 208 0.20 27.14 7.56
CA VAL A 208 -0.54 26.43 6.51
C VAL A 208 -0.90 27.42 5.41
N GLY A 209 -0.51 27.09 4.18
CA GLY A 209 -0.85 27.86 3.00
C GLY A 209 -2.29 27.63 2.52
N PRO A 210 -2.68 28.21 1.37
CA PRO A 210 -4.01 28.05 0.81
C PRO A 210 -4.30 26.58 0.46
N GLN A 211 -5.58 26.23 0.35
CA GLN A 211 -5.99 24.92 -0.15
C GLN A 211 -5.57 24.77 -1.62
N PRO A 212 -5.19 23.55 -2.04
CA PRO A 212 -4.80 23.31 -3.42
C PRO A 212 -5.99 23.55 -4.36
N PRO A 213 -5.77 24.11 -5.56
CA PRO A 213 -6.80 24.20 -6.58
C PRO A 213 -7.27 22.79 -7.00
N LYS A 214 -8.52 22.71 -7.47
CA LYS A 214 -9.01 21.48 -8.11
C LYS A 214 -8.27 21.29 -9.43
N ALA A 215 -7.72 20.09 -9.63
CA ALA A 215 -7.08 19.72 -10.87
C ALA A 215 -8.12 19.26 -11.90
N GLU A 216 -7.92 19.63 -13.17
CA GLU A 216 -8.75 19.16 -14.29
C GLU A 216 -8.17 17.92 -14.97
N THR A 217 -6.85 17.75 -14.86
CA THR A 217 -6.10 16.63 -15.43
C THR A 217 -5.25 15.99 -14.34
N PHE A 218 -4.98 14.69 -14.49
CA PHE A 218 -4.27 13.93 -13.47
C PHE A 218 -3.17 13.06 -14.06
N ALA A 219 -2.12 12.80 -13.29
CA ALA A 219 -1.04 11.92 -13.71
C ALA A 219 -0.62 10.98 -12.58
N ASP A 220 -0.06 9.82 -12.93
CA ASP A 220 0.33 8.77 -11.98
C ASP A 220 1.77 8.93 -11.43
N ALA A 221 2.45 10.02 -11.83
CA ALA A 221 3.85 10.27 -11.52
C ALA A 221 4.07 10.86 -10.11
N GLU A 222 5.33 11.14 -9.80
CA GLU A 222 5.72 11.77 -8.53
C GLU A 222 5.28 13.25 -8.55
N GLY A 223 4.74 13.74 -7.43
CA GLY A 223 4.25 15.12 -7.30
C GLY A 223 5.39 16.14 -7.18
N SER A 224 6.22 16.24 -8.22
CA SER A 224 7.37 17.16 -8.32
C SER A 224 7.16 18.26 -9.36
N GLY A 225 6.08 18.22 -10.12
CA GLY A 225 5.74 19.22 -11.13
C GLY A 225 5.54 20.60 -10.52
N THR A 226 5.77 21.63 -11.33
CA THR A 226 5.53 23.03 -10.95
C THR A 226 4.59 23.68 -11.95
N GLY A 227 3.45 24.18 -11.47
CA GLY A 227 2.66 25.21 -12.14
C GLY A 227 1.78 24.77 -13.32
N ARG A 228 1.33 23.51 -13.35
CA ARG A 228 0.41 23.02 -14.41
C ARG A 228 -0.98 22.58 -13.92
N ASN A 229 -1.27 22.70 -12.62
CA ASN A 229 -2.52 22.27 -12.01
C ASN A 229 -2.89 20.80 -12.35
N VAL A 230 -1.87 19.95 -12.50
CA VAL A 230 -2.04 18.51 -12.77
C VAL A 230 -2.11 17.80 -11.42
N GLY A 231 -3.24 17.15 -11.15
CA GLY A 231 -3.45 16.36 -9.95
C GLY A 231 -2.72 15.02 -9.99
N LYS A 232 -2.61 14.36 -8.85
CA LYS A 232 -1.95 13.07 -8.72
C LYS A 232 -2.98 11.93 -8.67
N LEU A 233 -2.74 10.85 -9.42
CA LEU A 233 -3.45 9.58 -9.26
C LEU A 233 -2.62 8.60 -8.42
N GLU A 234 -3.22 8.07 -7.35
CA GLU A 234 -2.65 6.97 -6.56
C GLU A 234 -3.54 5.73 -6.71
N HIS A 235 -3.04 4.71 -7.41
CA HIS A 235 -3.75 3.44 -7.56
C HIS A 235 -3.47 2.51 -6.38
N VAL A 236 -4.51 2.16 -5.63
CA VAL A 236 -4.40 1.33 -4.42
C VAL A 236 -5.33 0.14 -4.52
N ALA A 237 -4.79 -1.07 -4.37
CA ALA A 237 -5.60 -2.27 -4.27
C ALA A 237 -6.20 -2.32 -2.87
N GLU A 238 -7.53 -2.36 -2.78
CA GLU A 238 -8.20 -2.52 -1.50
C GLU A 238 -7.74 -3.86 -0.91
N ALA A 239 -7.02 -3.80 0.23
CA ALA A 239 -6.90 -4.97 1.07
C ALA A 239 -8.32 -5.26 1.57
N PRO A 240 -8.76 -6.53 1.64
CA PRO A 240 -9.98 -6.83 2.36
C PRO A 240 -9.82 -6.21 3.75
N LEU A 241 -10.60 -5.17 4.02
CA LEU A 241 -10.55 -4.44 5.27
C LEU A 241 -10.71 -5.47 6.39
N GLU A 242 -9.87 -5.41 7.43
CA GLU A 242 -10.09 -6.19 8.66
C GLU A 242 -11.49 -5.89 9.25
N SER A 243 -11.96 -4.67 8.97
CA SER A 243 -13.30 -4.17 9.23
C SER A 243 -14.16 -4.25 7.97
N HIS A 244 -15.14 -5.14 7.91
CA HIS A 244 -16.09 -5.18 6.78
C HIS A 244 -17.13 -4.03 6.85
N GLY A 245 -16.74 -2.88 7.41
CA GLY A 245 -17.61 -1.77 7.78
C GLY A 245 -18.08 -1.87 9.24
N PHE A 246 -18.30 -0.72 9.86
CA PHE A 246 -18.70 -0.57 11.28
C PHE A 246 -19.87 -1.51 11.67
N LEU A 247 -20.88 -1.64 10.80
CA LEU A 247 -22.02 -2.52 11.04
C LEU A 247 -21.64 -4.00 11.06
N ARG A 248 -20.71 -4.42 10.20
CA ARG A 248 -20.26 -5.81 10.14
C ARG A 248 -19.32 -6.15 11.30
N ASP A 249 -18.58 -5.18 11.80
CA ASP A 249 -17.74 -5.36 12.99
C ASP A 249 -18.57 -5.46 14.26
N ILE A 250 -19.58 -4.60 14.39
CA ILE A 250 -20.60 -4.71 15.44
C ILE A 250 -21.30 -6.07 15.37
N TRP A 251 -21.67 -6.51 14.16
CA TRP A 251 -22.27 -7.81 13.94
C TRP A 251 -21.36 -8.96 14.39
N ASN A 252 -20.08 -8.92 14.01
CA ASN A 252 -19.09 -9.92 14.39
C ASN A 252 -18.83 -9.90 15.90
N ALA A 253 -18.84 -8.73 16.54
CA ALA A 253 -18.74 -8.58 17.98
C ALA A 253 -19.96 -9.19 18.70
N PHE A 254 -21.18 -8.97 18.21
CA PHE A 254 -22.36 -9.62 18.78
C PHE A 254 -22.34 -11.14 18.60
N LYS A 255 -21.90 -11.63 17.43
CA LYS A 255 -21.69 -13.07 17.18
C LYS A 255 -20.62 -13.67 18.09
N SER A 256 -19.55 -12.94 18.41
CA SER A 256 -18.49 -13.44 19.30
C SER A 256 -18.87 -13.42 20.77
N LEU A 257 -19.81 -12.56 21.17
CA LEU A 257 -20.35 -12.50 22.54
C LEU A 257 -21.42 -13.56 22.82
N GLN A 258 -22.08 -14.10 21.80
CA GLN A 258 -23.15 -15.09 21.93
C GLN A 258 -22.71 -16.38 22.67
N PRO A 259 -21.56 -17.01 22.36
CA PRO A 259 -21.12 -18.22 23.07
C PRO A 259 -20.85 -17.98 24.56
N ALA A 260 -20.37 -16.79 24.91
CA ALA A 260 -20.06 -16.43 26.30
C ALA A 260 -21.28 -15.96 27.10
N ASN A 261 -22.40 -15.65 26.43
CA ASN A 261 -23.61 -15.08 27.04
C ASN A 261 -24.88 -15.76 26.50
N SER A 262 -24.83 -17.08 26.30
CA SER A 262 -25.92 -17.86 25.70
C SER A 262 -27.24 -17.80 26.50
N GLU A 263 -27.18 -17.49 27.80
CA GLU A 263 -28.35 -17.28 28.65
C GLU A 263 -29.07 -15.95 28.37
N ARG A 264 -28.37 -14.95 27.81
CA ARG A 264 -28.89 -13.59 27.56
C ARG A 264 -29.08 -13.28 26.08
N ILE A 265 -28.31 -13.92 25.21
CA ILE A 265 -28.33 -13.71 23.76
C ILE A 265 -28.70 -15.04 23.11
N SER A 266 -29.99 -15.22 22.81
CA SER A 266 -30.48 -16.42 22.13
C SER A 266 -29.99 -16.49 20.69
N GLU A 267 -30.14 -15.40 19.93
CA GLU A 267 -29.78 -15.33 18.50
C GLU A 267 -29.40 -13.91 18.08
N VAL A 268 -28.52 -13.80 17.08
CA VAL A 268 -28.13 -12.55 16.43
C VAL A 268 -28.50 -12.65 14.95
N ASN A 269 -29.61 -11.99 14.58
CA ASN A 269 -30.22 -12.03 13.24
C ASN A 269 -30.35 -10.61 12.66
N TRP A 270 -30.37 -10.50 11.32
CA TRP A 270 -30.57 -9.21 10.66
C TRP A 270 -32.06 -8.86 10.70
N TYR A 271 -32.37 -7.63 11.11
CA TYR A 271 -33.75 -7.13 11.06
C TYR A 271 -33.95 -6.30 9.80
N THR A 272 -34.61 -6.88 8.81
CA THR A 272 -35.12 -6.16 7.64
C THR A 272 -36.63 -5.92 7.80
N PRO A 273 -37.11 -4.66 7.80
CA PRO A 273 -38.52 -4.35 8.07
C PRO A 273 -39.54 -5.02 7.14
N ASN A 274 -39.14 -5.39 5.91
CA ASN A 274 -40.06 -5.88 4.87
C ASN A 274 -39.98 -7.40 4.62
N LEU A 275 -39.05 -8.10 5.29
CA LEU A 275 -38.89 -9.54 5.26
C LEU A 275 -38.53 -9.92 6.69
N GLY A 276 -39.51 -10.42 7.45
CA GLY A 276 -39.30 -10.86 8.82
C GLY A 276 -38.06 -11.76 8.95
N LYS A 277 -37.42 -11.73 10.13
CA LYS A 277 -36.15 -12.41 10.51
C LYS A 277 -35.58 -13.34 9.42
N VAL A 278 -34.48 -12.91 8.79
CA VAL A 278 -33.63 -13.76 7.92
C VAL A 278 -32.45 -14.27 8.71
#